data_AF-A0AAI8HML6-F1
#
_entry.id   AF-A0AAI8HML6-F1
#
_cell.length_a   1.000
_cell.length_b   1.000
_cell.length_c   1.000
_cell.angle_alpha   90.00
_cell.angle_beta   90.00
_cell.angle_gamma   90.00
#
_symmetry.space_group_name_H-M   'P 1'
#
loop_
_entity.id
_entity.type
_entity.pdbx_description
1 polymer ?
#
loop_
_entity_poly.entity_id
_entity_poly.type
_entity_poly.pdbx_seq_one_letter_code
_entity_poly.pdbx_strand_id
1 'polypeptide(L)'
;MKTGGKHKTPLLQIELDDITSVPRVLYKGEEIKNKVRVDFSYLTGDEYGNKPIYIDIVTHREDGTVRRISHNQGAIGIDERRLSAGLTDEGTL
;
A
#
# COMPACT_ATOMS: atom_id res chain seq x y z
N MET A 1 5.24 -21.81 -18.37
CA MET A 1 4.25 -20.72 -18.28
C MET A 1 3.51 -20.83 -16.96
N LYS A 2 3.63 -19.85 -16.05
CA LYS A 2 2.79 -19.81 -14.83
C LYS A 2 1.42 -19.26 -15.21
N THR A 3 0.38 -20.04 -14.92
CA THR A 3 -1.02 -19.70 -15.11
C THR A 3 -1.39 -18.56 -14.16
N GLY A 4 -1.38 -17.33 -14.66
CA GLY A 4 -1.99 -16.18 -13.98
C GLY A 4 -3.50 -16.35 -14.01
N GLY A 5 -4.05 -17.09 -13.06
CA GLY A 5 -5.50 -17.11 -12.84
C GLY A 5 -5.97 -15.68 -12.65
N LYS A 6 -6.95 -15.23 -13.45
CA LYS A 6 -7.67 -13.98 -13.23
C LYS A 6 -8.14 -13.98 -11.78
N HIS A 7 -7.46 -13.23 -10.91
CA HIS A 7 -8.07 -12.84 -9.64
C HIS A 7 -9.29 -12.01 -10.03
N LYS A 8 -10.49 -12.61 -9.96
CA LYS A 8 -11.75 -11.92 -10.32
C LYS A 8 -11.95 -10.66 -9.48
N THR A 9 -11.26 -10.57 -8.34
CA THR A 9 -11.31 -9.46 -7.40
C THR A 9 -9.88 -9.07 -7.01
N PRO A 10 -9.47 -7.80 -7.16
CA PRO A 10 -8.16 -7.34 -6.70
C PRO A 10 -7.97 -7.55 -5.18
N LEU A 11 -6.71 -7.76 -4.77
CA LEU A 11 -6.38 -7.87 -3.33
C LEU A 11 -6.62 -6.54 -2.60
N LEU A 12 -6.21 -5.43 -3.21
CA LEU A 12 -6.33 -4.07 -2.68
C LEU A 12 -6.70 -3.12 -3.82
N GLN A 13 -7.69 -2.27 -3.61
CA GLN A 13 -8.01 -1.12 -4.45
C GLN A 13 -8.05 0.11 -3.55
N ILE A 14 -7.34 1.16 -3.95
CA ILE A 14 -7.38 2.47 -3.29
C ILE A 14 -7.83 3.45 -4.36
N GLU A 15 -9.02 4.02 -4.16
CA GLU A 15 -9.62 5.00 -5.05
C GLU A 15 -9.64 6.34 -4.29
N LEU A 16 -9.19 7.39 -4.94
CA LEU A 16 -9.10 8.73 -4.39
C LEU A 16 -9.67 9.70 -5.42
N ASP A 17 -10.74 10.40 -5.05
CA ASP A 17 -11.41 11.35 -5.95
C ASP A 17 -10.55 12.62 -6.19
N ASP A 18 -9.83 13.07 -5.15
CA ASP A 18 -8.94 14.22 -5.17
C ASP A 18 -7.93 14.13 -4.00
N ILE A 19 -6.84 14.90 -4.03
CA ILE A 19 -5.74 14.78 -3.06
C ILE A 19 -6.14 15.02 -1.59
N THR A 20 -7.28 15.67 -1.35
CA THR A 20 -7.78 15.98 0.00
C THR A 20 -8.89 15.05 0.46
N SER A 21 -9.38 14.15 -0.41
CA SER A 21 -10.49 13.26 -0.07
C SER A 21 -10.07 12.10 0.82
N VAL A 22 -11.04 11.54 1.54
CA VAL A 22 -10.81 10.31 2.30
C VAL A 22 -10.83 9.14 1.30
N PRO A 23 -9.77 8.34 1.18
CA PRO A 23 -9.72 7.28 0.17
C PRO A 23 -10.78 6.21 0.41
N ARG A 24 -11.38 5.75 -0.69
CA ARG A 24 -12.17 4.52 -0.69
C ARG A 24 -11.20 3.35 -0.84
N VAL A 25 -11.19 2.47 0.15
CA VAL A 25 -10.24 1.35 0.19
C VAL A 25 -11.03 0.05 0.20
N LEU A 26 -10.82 -0.80 -0.80
CA LEU A 26 -11.42 -2.12 -0.89
C LEU A 26 -10.32 -3.16 -0.69
N TYR A 27 -10.56 -4.11 0.22
CA TYR A 27 -9.66 -5.24 0.45
C TYR A 27 -10.39 -6.53 0.11
N LYS A 28 -9.85 -7.26 -0.87
CA LYS A 28 -10.50 -8.44 -1.47
C LYS A 28 -11.93 -8.15 -1.95
N GLY A 29 -12.17 -6.94 -2.46
CA GLY A 29 -13.47 -6.49 -2.98
C GLY A 29 -14.43 -5.90 -1.95
N GLU A 30 -14.11 -5.99 -0.66
CA GLU A 30 -14.95 -5.43 0.41
C GLU A 30 -14.44 -4.06 0.85
N GLU A 31 -15.33 -3.08 0.92
CA GLU A 31 -14.95 -1.73 1.33
C GLU A 31 -14.64 -1.67 2.83
N ILE A 32 -13.48 -1.11 3.16
CA ILE A 32 -13.04 -0.87 4.52
C ILE A 32 -13.56 0.49 4.99
N LYS A 33 -14.41 0.47 6.02
CA LYS A 33 -14.94 1.64 6.73
C LYS A 33 -14.11 1.96 7.99
N ASN A 34 -14.33 3.14 8.59
CA ASN A 34 -13.72 3.58 9.86
C ASN A 34 -12.18 3.49 9.88
N LYS A 35 -11.56 3.88 8.77
CA LYS A 35 -10.10 3.83 8.58
C LYS A 35 -9.44 4.91 9.43
N VAL A 36 -8.39 4.51 10.14
CA VAL A 36 -7.50 5.41 10.90
C VAL A 36 -6.26 5.71 10.07
N ARG A 37 -5.69 4.68 9.45
CA ARG A 37 -4.49 4.77 8.62
C ARG A 37 -4.50 3.69 7.54
N VAL A 38 -4.01 4.05 6.36
CA VAL A 38 -3.80 3.15 5.23
C VAL A 38 -2.42 3.44 4.68
N ASP A 39 -1.49 2.52 4.90
CA ASP A 39 -0.14 2.59 4.34
C ASP A 39 -0.01 1.53 3.25
N PHE A 40 0.36 1.97 2.06
CA PHE A 40 0.74 1.11 0.95
C PHE A 40 2.12 1.55 0.48
N SER A 41 3.02 0.59 0.31
CA SER A 41 4.35 0.88 -0.20
C SER A 41 4.81 -0.22 -1.14
N TYR A 42 5.31 0.22 -2.28
CA TYR A 42 5.87 -0.63 -3.32
C TYR A 42 7.25 -0.09 -3.67
N LEU A 43 8.22 -1.00 -3.70
CA LEU A 43 9.55 -0.74 -4.22
C LEU A 43 9.79 -1.71 -5.38
N THR A 44 10.20 -1.18 -6.53
CA THR A 44 10.71 -2.02 -7.61
C THR A 44 11.93 -2.80 -7.11
N GLY A 45 12.09 -4.05 -7.55
CA GLY A 45 13.28 -4.84 -7.22
C GLY A 45 14.56 -4.15 -7.70
N ASP A 46 15.65 -4.35 -6.96
CA ASP A 46 17.00 -3.88 -7.29
C ASP A 46 17.95 -5.06 -7.53
N GLU A 47 19.25 -4.80 -7.63
CA GLU A 47 20.30 -5.83 -7.74
C GLU A 47 20.31 -6.83 -6.57
N TYR A 48 19.69 -6.48 -5.45
CA TYR A 48 19.51 -7.33 -4.27
C TYR A 48 18.16 -8.06 -4.27
N GLY A 49 17.42 -8.04 -5.38
CA GLY A 49 16.20 -8.79 -5.60
C GLY A 49 14.91 -8.04 -5.32
N ASN A 50 13.79 -8.75 -5.55
CA ASN A 50 12.44 -8.23 -5.43
C ASN A 50 12.14 -7.80 -3.98
N LYS A 51 11.58 -6.61 -3.81
CA LYS A 51 11.10 -6.12 -2.51
C LYS A 51 9.62 -6.51 -2.32
N PRO A 52 9.24 -7.03 -1.15
CA PRO A 52 7.84 -7.37 -0.89
C PRO A 52 6.99 -6.10 -0.78
N ILE A 53 5.76 -6.18 -1.30
CA ILE A 53 4.76 -5.12 -1.14
C ILE A 53 4.36 -5.04 0.33
N TYR A 54 4.40 -3.84 0.92
CA TYR A 54 3.89 -3.59 2.26
C TYR A 54 2.48 -3.02 2.18
N ILE A 55 1.61 -3.58 3.03
CA ILE A 55 0.25 -3.09 3.22
C ILE A 55 0.01 -3.04 4.72
N ASP A 56 -0.47 -1.92 5.23
CA ASP A 56 -0.93 -1.80 6.60
C ASP A 56 -2.18 -0.94 6.67
N ILE A 57 -3.28 -1.54 7.13
CA ILE A 57 -4.57 -0.88 7.25
C ILE A 57 -5.03 -1.00 8.69
N VAL A 58 -5.25 0.15 9.32
CA VAL A 58 -5.71 0.27 10.70
C VAL A 58 -7.11 0.87 10.68
N THR A 59 -8.05 0.24 11.37
CA THR A 59 -9.44 0.69 11.48
C THR A 59 -9.93 0.66 12.92
N HIS A 60 -10.91 1.49 13.24
CA HIS A 60 -11.72 1.31 14.46
C HIS A 60 -12.86 0.33 14.21
N ARG A 61 -13.15 -0.49 15.20
CA ARG A 61 -14.41 -1.22 15.33
C ARG A 61 -15.44 -0.34 16.04
N GLU A 62 -16.70 -0.74 15.98
CA GLU A 62 -17.80 -0.05 16.65
C GLU A 62 -17.63 0.00 18.18
N ASP A 63 -16.96 -1.01 18.76
CA ASP A 63 -16.64 -1.09 20.19
C ASP A 63 -15.42 -0.23 20.59
N GLY A 64 -14.89 0.58 19.69
CA GLY A 64 -13.71 1.43 19.91
C GLY A 64 -12.37 0.70 19.81
N THR A 65 -12.36 -0.63 19.71
CA THR A 65 -11.12 -1.39 19.55
C THR A 65 -10.52 -1.22 18.15
N VAL A 66 -9.22 -1.49 18.03
CA VAL A 66 -8.50 -1.39 16.75
C VAL A 66 -8.47 -2.74 16.04
N ARG A 67 -8.72 -2.73 14.74
CA ARG A 67 -8.48 -3.86 13.82
C ARG A 67 -7.33 -3.49 12.88
N ARG A 68 -6.49 -4.48 12.59
CA ARG A 68 -5.35 -4.33 11.67
C ARG A 68 -5.38 -5.40 10.59
N ILE A 69 -5.13 -4.99 9.35
CA ILE A 69 -4.79 -5.88 8.22
C ILE A 69 -3.36 -5.50 7.82
N SER A 70 -2.43 -6.45 7.89
CA SER A 70 -1.04 -6.18 7.54
C SER A 70 -0.45 -7.31 6.69
N HIS A 71 0.34 -6.93 5.69
CA HIS A 71 1.13 -7.81 4.85
C HIS A 71 2.59 -7.36 4.87
N ASN A 72 3.51 -8.31 5.05
CA ASN A 72 4.96 -8.07 5.01
C ASN A 72 5.43 -6.97 5.98
N GLN A 73 4.91 -6.98 7.21
CA GLN A 73 5.31 -6.02 8.24
C GLN A 73 6.81 -6.09 8.53
N GLY A 74 7.47 -4.93 8.56
CA GLY A 74 8.92 -4.82 8.75
C GLY A 74 9.77 -5.16 7.52
N ALA A 75 9.14 -5.50 6.39
CA ALA A 75 9.85 -5.95 5.21
C ALA A 75 10.32 -4.80 4.29
N ILE A 76 9.77 -3.60 4.46
CA ILE A 76 10.29 -2.41 3.80
C ILE A 76 11.19 -1.67 4.77
N GLY A 77 12.50 -1.98 4.69
CA GLY A 77 13.52 -1.03 5.08
C GLY A 77 13.68 -0.03 3.95
N ILE A 78 12.93 1.07 3.98
CA ILE A 78 13.22 2.22 3.11
C ILE A 78 14.52 2.82 3.63
N ASP A 79 15.65 2.45 3.02
CA ASP A 79 16.86 3.25 3.14
C ASP A 79 16.65 4.50 2.28
N GLU A 80 16.15 5.58 2.89
CA GLU A 80 15.86 6.86 2.22
C GLU A 80 17.07 7.40 1.45
N ARG A 81 18.31 7.02 1.83
CA ARG A 81 19.54 7.39 1.11
C ARG A 81 19.61 6.78 -0.30
N ARG A 82 18.87 5.70 -0.56
CA ARG A 82 18.79 5.07 -1.89
C ARG A 82 17.77 5.73 -2.79
N LEU A 83 16.80 6.46 -2.23
CA LEU A 83 15.82 7.24 -2.99
C LEU A 83 16.40 8.58 -3.46
N SER A 84 17.42 9.11 -2.77
CA SER A 84 18.07 10.39 -3.13
C SER A 84 19.15 10.27 -4.21
N ALA A 85 19.61 9.06 -4.54
CA ALA A 85 20.71 8.87 -5.51
C ALA A 85 20.32 9.11 -6.99
N GLY A 86 19.03 9.37 -7.28
CA GLY A 86 18.52 9.64 -8.64
C GLY A 86 17.79 10.97 -8.82
N LEU A 87 17.64 11.78 -7.77
CA LEU A 87 17.04 13.11 -7.86
C LEU A 87 18.14 14.15 -8.10
N THR A 88 18.74 14.13 -9.29
CA THR A 88 19.25 15.38 -9.85
C THR A 88 18.04 16.18 -10.33
N ASP A 89 17.84 17.36 -9.75
CA ASP A 89 16.86 18.38 -10.12
C ASP A 89 16.40 18.27 -11.57
N GLU A 90 15.17 17.82 -11.83
CA GLU A 90 14.30 18.37 -12.89
C GLU A 90 12.83 17.97 -12.62
N GLY A 91 11.96 18.98 -12.53
CA GLY A 91 10.54 18.84 -12.84
C GLY A 91 9.57 18.89 -11.66
N THR A 92 9.16 20.11 -11.30
CA THR A 92 7.88 20.37 -10.62
C THR A 92 6.71 19.82 -11.45
N LEU A 93 5.87 18.96 -10.86
CA LEU A 93 4.43 18.88 -11.10
C LEU A 93 3.72 18.44 -9.82
#